data_AF-A0A5K1I5B0-F1
#
_entry.id   AF-A0A5K1I5B0-F1
#
_cell.length_a   1.000
_cell.length_b   1.000
_cell.length_c   1.000
_cell.angle_alpha   90.00
_cell.angle_beta   90.00
_cell.angle_gamma   90.00
#
_symmetry.space_group_name_H-M   'P 1'
#
loop_
_entity.id
_entity.type
_entity.pdbx_description
1 polymer ?
#
loop_
_entity_poly.entity_id
_entity_poly.type
_entity_poly.pdbx_seq_one_letter_code
_entity_poly.pdbx_strand_id
1 'polypeptide(L)' 'MNMKLLTASLLASLMMAGSALAMDSQAVEEHMQKINEEYVQTAEQEGEVEALEQKVEQLEEMIQMMLDDQDA' A
#
# COMPACT_ATOMS: atom_id res chain seq x y z
N MET A 1 16.48 -12.43 -2.35
CA MET A 1 16.78 -12.12 -0.94
C MET A 1 15.49 -11.58 -0.32
N ASN A 2 14.80 -12.43 0.46
CA ASN A 2 13.74 -12.16 1.45
C ASN A 2 12.88 -10.88 1.34
N MET A 3 12.20 -10.61 0.21
CA MET A 3 11.14 -9.57 0.14
C MET A 3 10.06 -9.76 1.22
N LYS A 4 9.72 -11.03 1.53
CA LYS A 4 8.70 -11.38 2.52
C LYS A 4 9.02 -10.95 3.97
N LEU A 5 10.27 -10.58 4.29
CA LEU A 5 10.62 -10.09 5.63
C LEU A 5 10.57 -8.55 5.74
N LEU A 6 10.71 -7.83 4.63
CA LEU A 6 10.67 -6.37 4.63
C LEU A 6 9.24 -5.86 4.86
N THR A 7 8.27 -6.47 4.17
CA THR A 7 6.85 -6.09 4.22
C THR A 7 6.24 -6.22 5.63
N ALA A 8 6.57 -7.29 6.36
CA ALA A 8 6.06 -7.50 7.72
C ALA A 8 6.55 -6.44 8.72
N SER A 9 7.80 -5.97 8.56
CA SER A 9 8.35 -4.91 9.40
C SER A 9 7.73 -3.55 9.08
N LEU A 10 7.47 -3.29 7.80
CA LEU A 10 6.85 -2.05 7.33
C LEU A 10 5.39 -1.95 7.81
N LEU A 11 4.63 -3.03 7.70
CA LEU A 11 3.23 -3.09 8.16
C LEU A 11 3.11 -2.83 9.67
N ALA A 12 4.04 -3.39 10.46
CA ALA A 12 4.08 -3.17 11.91
C ALA A 12 4.41 -1.71 12.27
N SER A 13 5.31 -1.06 11.53
CA SER A 13 5.57 0.37 11.70
C SER A 13 4.39 1.25 11.27
N LEU A 14 3.68 0.88 10.19
CA LEU A 14 2.51 1.62 9.71
C LEU A 14 1.32 1.54 10.68
N MET A 15 1.10 0.39 11.33
CA MET A 15 0.08 0.28 12.38
C MET A 15 0.35 1.16 13.60
N MET A 16 1.61 1.45 13.92
CA MET A 16 1.97 2.36 15.01
C MET A 16 1.93 3.85 14.59
N ALA A 17 2.09 4.15 13.29
CA ALA A 17 2.03 5.51 12.73
C ALA A 17 0.63 5.91 12.20
N GLY A 18 -0.29 4.96 12.08
CA GLY A 18 -1.60 5.10 11.41
C GLY A 18 -2.59 6.07 12.05
N SER A 19 -2.28 6.67 13.21
CA SER A 19 -3.12 7.71 13.82
C SER A 19 -2.84 9.13 13.31
N ALA A 20 -1.75 9.38 12.57
CA ALA A 20 -1.35 10.73 12.16
C ALA A 20 -1.63 11.07 10.67
N LEU A 21 -1.71 10.06 9.79
CA LEU A 21 -1.87 10.25 8.34
C LEU A 21 -3.33 10.31 7.88
N ALA A 22 -4.23 10.80 8.73
CA ALA A 22 -5.60 11.19 8.34
C ALA A 22 -5.57 12.48 7.50
N MET A 23 -4.76 12.51 6.44
CA MET A 23 -4.64 13.65 5.55
C MET A 23 -5.66 13.54 4.42
N ASP A 24 -6.54 14.55 4.41
CA ASP A 24 -7.49 15.01 3.40
C ASP A 24 -6.83 15.21 2.02
N SER A 25 -6.30 14.14 1.40
CA SER A 25 -5.63 14.19 0.10
C SER A 25 -6.41 13.37 -0.91
N GLN A 26 -7.12 14.08 -1.80
CA GLN A 26 -7.88 13.50 -2.91
C GLN A 26 -7.01 12.54 -3.75
N ALA A 27 -5.73 12.87 -3.95
CA ALA A 27 -4.81 12.01 -4.69
C ALA A 27 -4.59 10.65 -3.99
N VAL A 28 -4.46 10.64 -2.66
CA VAL A 28 -4.33 9.39 -1.88
C VAL A 28 -5.62 8.57 -1.98
N GLU A 29 -6.78 9.21 -1.95
CA GLU A 29 -8.07 8.52 -2.09
C GLU A 29 -8.24 7.89 -3.48
N GLU A 30 -7.86 8.59 -4.55
CA GLU A 30 -7.87 8.08 -5.93
C GLU A 30 -6.91 6.88 -6.09
N HIS A 31 -5.70 6.97 -5.55
CA HIS A 31 -4.74 5.86 -5.58
C HIS A 31 -5.26 4.65 -4.77
N MET A 32 -5.83 4.88 -3.59
CA MET A 32 -6.43 3.82 -2.77
C MET A 32 -7.62 3.13 -3.46
N GLN A 33 -8.47 3.88 -4.16
CA GLN A 33 -9.56 3.30 -4.94
C GLN A 33 -9.02 2.40 -6.05
N LYS A 34 -8.03 2.87 -6.80
CA LYS A 34 -7.39 2.09 -7.85
C LYS A 34 -6.78 0.78 -7.34
N ILE A 35 -6.03 0.83 -6.23
CA ILE A 35 -5.45 -0.35 -5.58
C ILE A 35 -6.53 -1.37 -5.19
N ASN A 36 -7.69 -0.89 -4.72
CA ASN A 36 -8.80 -1.78 -4.36
C ASN A 36 -9.48 -2.40 -5.58
N GLU A 37 -9.62 -1.67 -6.69
CA GLU A 37 -10.17 -2.21 -7.94
C GLU A 37 -9.26 -3.29 -8.54
N GLU A 38 -7.95 -3.05 -8.56
CA GLU A 38 -6.96 -4.01 -9.05
C GLU A 38 -6.87 -5.24 -8.14
N TYR A 39 -7.02 -5.08 -6.83
CA TYR A 39 -7.15 -6.20 -5.89
C TYR A 39 -8.32 -7.13 -6.24
N VAL A 40 -9.51 -6.57 -6.51
CA VAL A 40 -10.70 -7.39 -6.84
C VAL A 40 -10.46 -8.18 -8.13
N GLN A 41 -9.92 -7.52 -9.16
CA GLN A 41 -9.64 -8.17 -10.45
C GLN A 41 -8.60 -9.28 -10.31
N THR A 42 -7.51 -9.02 -9.57
CA THR A 42 -6.43 -9.98 -9.37
C THR A 42 -6.88 -11.14 -8.48
N ALA A 43 -7.70 -10.88 -7.47
CA ALA A 43 -8.24 -11.93 -6.59
C ALA A 43 -9.11 -12.91 -7.38
N GLU A 44 -9.85 -12.42 -8.38
CA GLU A 44 -10.66 -13.25 -9.27
C GLU A 44 -9.82 -14.05 -10.28
N GLN A 45 -8.69 -13.52 -10.74
CA GLN A 45 -7.88 -14.13 -11.81
C GLN A 45 -6.73 -15.01 -11.31
N GLU A 46 -6.00 -14.53 -10.30
CA GLU A 46 -4.73 -15.10 -9.83
C GLU A 46 -4.84 -15.66 -8.40
N GLY A 47 -5.92 -15.29 -7.69
CA GLY A 47 -6.24 -15.76 -6.35
C GLY A 47 -5.88 -14.75 -5.26
N GLU A 48 -6.49 -14.95 -4.09
CA GLU A 48 -6.46 -13.98 -2.98
C GLU A 48 -5.04 -13.68 -2.48
N VAL A 49 -4.15 -14.67 -2.43
CA VAL A 49 -2.77 -14.47 -1.93
C VAL A 49 -1.97 -13.58 -2.86
N GLU A 50 -2.02 -13.83 -4.18
CA GLU A 50 -1.30 -13.03 -5.18
C GLU A 50 -1.85 -11.59 -5.20
N ALA A 51 -3.18 -11.45 -5.13
CA ALA A 51 -3.83 -10.16 -5.05
C ALA A 51 -3.44 -9.37 -3.80
N LEU A 52 -3.27 -10.05 -2.66
CA LEU A 52 -2.79 -9.42 -1.43
C LEU A 52 -1.31 -9.04 -1.52
N GLU A 53 -0.45 -9.86 -2.12
CA GLU A 53 0.96 -9.52 -2.32
C GLU A 53 1.10 -8.28 -3.22
N GLN A 54 0.37 -8.22 -4.33
CA GLN A 54 0.34 -7.05 -5.23
C GLN A 54 -0.24 -5.80 -4.54
N LYS A 55 -1.35 -5.95 -3.80
CA LYS A 55 -1.95 -4.83 -3.05
C LYS A 55 -0.98 -4.22 -2.05
N VAL A 56 -0.20 -5.06 -1.36
CA VAL A 56 0.82 -4.57 -0.42
C VAL A 56 1.92 -3.81 -1.15
N GLU A 57 2.46 -4.35 -2.24
CA GLU A 57 3.50 -3.69 -3.04
C GLU A 57 3.06 -2.29 -3.51
N GLN A 58 1.83 -2.16 -3.99
CA GLN A 58 1.27 -0.88 -4.44
C GLN A 58 1.07 0.13 -3.30
N LEU A 59 0.70 -0.34 -2.10
CA LEU A 59 0.61 0.52 -0.93
C LEU A 59 2.00 1.00 -0.48
N GLU A 60 3.02 0.15 -0.58
CA GLU A 60 4.41 0.53 -0.29
C GLU A 60 4.90 1.61 -1.25
N GLU A 61 4.64 1.47 -2.55
CA GLU A 61 4.96 2.51 -3.56
C GLU A 61 4.24 3.83 -3.28
N MET A 62 2.95 3.79 -2.94
CA MET A 62 2.17 4.99 -2.61
C MET A 62 2.77 5.73 -1.41
N ILE A 63 3.14 4.99 -0.36
CA ILE A 63 3.78 5.57 0.83
C ILE A 63 5.15 6.16 0.48
N GLN A 64 5.93 5.48 -0.37
CA GLN A 64 7.24 5.96 -0.78
C GLN A 64 7.14 7.30 -1.54
N MET A 65 6.19 7.41 -2.49
CA MET A 65 5.92 8.68 -3.18
C MET A 65 5.54 9.81 -2.20
N MET A 66 4.73 9.50 -1.19
CA MET A 66 4.33 10.49 -0.17
C MET A 66 5.49 10.92 0.73
N LEU A 67 6.48 10.06 0.98
CA LEU A 67 7.68 10.42 1.74
C LEU A 67 8.62 11.27 0.90
N ASP A 68 8.83 10.89 -0.36
CA ASP A 68 9.67 11.63 -1.30
C ASP A 68 9.12 13.06 -1.56
N ASP A 69 7.80 13.23 -1.63
CA ASP A 69 7.15 14.55 -1.77
C ASP A 69 7.28 15.44 -0.53
N GLN A 70 7.51 14.88 0.67
CA GLN A 70 7.67 15.63 1.91
C GLN A 70 9.11 16.13 2.13
N ASP A 71 10.09 15.52 1.48
CA ASP A 71 11.52 15.88 1.60
C ASP A 71 11.97 16.96 0.57
N ALA A 72 11.05 17.47 -0.27
CA ALA A 72 11.28 18.50 -1.30
C ALA A 72 10.83 19.91 -0.87
#